data_AF-A0A4R7ZCK9-F1
#
_entry.id   AF-A0A4R7ZCK9-F1
#
_cell.length_a   1.000
_cell.length_b   1.000
_cell.length_c   1.000
_cell.angle_alpha   90.00
_cell.angle_beta   90.00
_cell.angle_gamma   90.00
#
_symmetry.space_group_name_H-M   'P 1'
#
loop_
_entity.id
_entity.type
_entity.pdbx_description
1 polymer ?
#
loop_
_entity_poly.entity_id
_entity_poly.type
_entity_poly.pdbx_seq_one_letter_code
_entity_poly.pdbx_strand_id
1 'polypeptide(L)'
;MNEDILNQLHFIHSSCNELDIQEKILIENKEDLSKIYQQQQHFFDELLSSDYNKEVDDLVNEIMCAQKDSLNKVDDYQENLKAEKKKLLQKEESIYEKQRNSVDIGDTHYVY
;
A
#
# COMPACT_ATOMS: atom_id res chain seq x y z
N MET A 1 -15.55 -10.50 28.14
CA MET A 1 -15.33 -9.89 26.81
C MET A 1 -16.34 -10.52 25.86
N ASN A 2 -17.10 -9.74 25.10
CA ASN A 2 -18.16 -10.24 24.23
C ASN A 2 -17.54 -10.95 23.00
N GLU A 3 -18.02 -12.15 22.64
CA GLU A 3 -17.48 -12.95 21.53
C GLU A 3 -17.52 -12.18 20.20
N ASP A 4 -18.52 -11.33 20.00
CA ASP A 4 -18.64 -10.46 18.82
C ASP A 4 -17.49 -9.45 18.69
N ILE A 5 -16.98 -8.94 19.83
CA ILE A 5 -15.85 -8.00 19.84
C ILE A 5 -14.57 -8.74 19.52
N LEU A 6 -14.39 -9.94 20.07
CA LEU A 6 -13.23 -10.78 19.81
C LEU A 6 -13.15 -11.16 18.32
N ASN A 7 -14.29 -11.53 17.72
CA ASN A 7 -14.39 -11.84 16.29
C ASN A 7 -14.06 -10.62 15.41
N GLN A 8 -14.53 -9.42 15.78
CA GLN A 8 -14.21 -8.19 15.06
C GLN A 8 -12.72 -7.83 15.13
N LEU A 9 -12.11 -7.95 16.31
CA LEU A 9 -10.67 -7.69 16.48
C LEU A 9 -9.82 -8.71 15.71
N HIS A 10 -10.17 -10.00 15.78
CA HIS A 10 -9.48 -11.05 15.03
C HIS A 10 -9.54 -10.80 13.53
N PHE A 11 -10.70 -10.38 13.01
CA PHE A 11 -10.83 -10.00 11.60
C PHE A 11 -9.90 -8.84 11.23
N ILE A 12 -9.91 -7.75 12.02
CA ILE A 12 -9.04 -6.59 11.78
C ILE A 12 -7.56 -7.00 11.78
N HIS A 13 -7.12 -7.79 12.76
CA HIS A 13 -5.73 -8.24 12.83
C HIS A 13 -5.33 -9.10 11.62
N SER A 14 -6.20 -10.02 11.20
CA SER A 14 -5.97 -10.83 10.00
C SER A 14 -5.84 -9.95 8.75
N SER A 15 -6.77 -9.01 8.56
CA SER A 15 -6.75 -8.10 7.41
C SER A 15 -5.53 -7.17 7.42
N CYS A 16 -5.12 -6.64 8.57
CA CYS A 16 -3.89 -5.85 8.69
C CYS A 16 -2.64 -6.67 8.31
N ASN A 17 -2.57 -7.93 8.74
CA ASN A 17 -1.46 -8.82 8.40
C ASN A 17 -1.41 -9.15 6.90
N GLU A 18 -2.57 -9.37 6.28
CA GLU A 18 -2.66 -9.56 4.82
C GLU A 18 -2.20 -8.32 4.06
N LEU A 19 -2.60 -7.12 4.49
CA LEU A 19 -2.14 -5.86 3.90
C LEU A 19 -0.63 -5.68 4.04
N ASP A 20 -0.04 -6.08 5.17
CA ASP A 20 1.41 -6.02 5.39
C ASP A 20 2.19 -6.95 4.45
N ILE A 21 1.66 -8.14 4.20
CA ILE A 21 2.24 -9.07 3.23
C ILE A 21 2.15 -8.47 1.82
N GLN A 22 1.00 -7.90 1.45
CA GLN A 22 0.81 -7.27 0.15
C GLN A 22 1.74 -6.06 -0.05
N GLU A 23 1.88 -5.20 0.96
CA GLU A 23 2.80 -4.06 0.91
C GLU A 23 4.25 -4.53 0.71
N LYS A 24 4.68 -5.57 1.42
CA LYS A 24 6.03 -6.12 1.28
C LYS A 24 6.29 -6.63 -0.14
N ILE A 25 5.37 -7.43 -0.69
CA ILE A 25 5.47 -7.96 -2.05
C ILE A 25 5.50 -6.81 -3.07
N LEU A 26 4.69 -5.79 -2.86
CA LEU A 26 4.65 -4.62 -3.74
C LEU A 26 5.98 -3.86 -3.74
N ILE A 27 6.59 -3.65 -2.57
CA ILE A 27 7.89 -2.98 -2.43
C ILE A 27 8.98 -3.78 -3.16
N GLU A 28 9.04 -5.10 -2.94
CA GLU A 28 10.02 -5.98 -3.62
C GLU A 28 9.85 -5.91 -5.15
N ASN A 29 8.61 -6.04 -5.64
CA ASN A 29 8.32 -5.94 -7.07
C ASN A 29 8.64 -4.55 -7.64
N LYS A 30 8.41 -3.48 -6.89
CA LYS A 30 8.75 -2.10 -7.30
C LYS A 30 10.25 -1.94 -7.46
N GLU A 31 11.03 -2.45 -6.49
CA GLU A 31 12.49 -2.38 -6.55
C GLU A 31 13.03 -3.13 -7.76
N ASP A 32 12.53 -4.34 -8.03
CA ASP A 32 12.97 -5.12 -9.18
C ASP A 32 12.56 -4.48 -10.50
N LEU A 33 11.34 -3.94 -10.59
CA LEU A 33 10.90 -3.19 -11.76
C LEU A 33 11.75 -1.92 -11.98
N SER A 34 12.09 -1.20 -10.91
CA SER A 34 12.95 -0.02 -10.98
C SER A 34 14.36 -0.37 -11.47
N LYS A 35 14.93 -1.51 -11.06
CA LYS A 35 16.24 -1.97 -11.56
C LYS A 35 16.18 -2.27 -13.06
N ILE A 36 15.11 -2.93 -13.52
CA ILE A 36 14.91 -3.24 -14.95
C ILE A 36 14.82 -1.93 -15.75
N TYR A 37 14.04 -0.96 -15.29
CA TYR A 37 13.90 0.32 -15.98
C TYR A 37 15.19 1.13 -15.99
N GLN A 38 16.00 1.09 -14.93
CA GLN A 38 17.34 1.70 -14.92
C GLN A 38 18.28 1.06 -15.95
N GLN A 39 18.23 -0.27 -16.11
CA GLN A 39 19.01 -0.97 -17.13
C GLN A 39 18.56 -0.60 -18.55
N GLN A 40 17.24 -0.52 -18.76
CA GLN A 40 16.67 -0.12 -20.05
C GLN A 40 16.99 1.34 -20.38
N GLN A 41 16.98 2.23 -19.38
CA GLN A 41 17.38 3.62 -19.54
C GLN A 41 18.79 3.75 -20.11
N HIS A 42 19.76 3.02 -19.54
CA HIS A 42 21.14 3.04 -20.03
C HIS A 42 21.24 2.62 -21.49
N PHE A 43 20.50 1.56 -21.87
CA PHE A 43 20.46 1.10 -23.26
C PHE A 43 19.81 2.14 -24.19
N PHE A 44 18.74 2.80 -23.74
CA PHE A 44 18.06 3.84 -24.49
C PHE A 44 18.88 5.12 -24.64
N ASP A 45 19.64 5.50 -23.61
CA ASP A 45 20.56 6.64 -23.69
C ASP A 45 21.66 6.38 -24.73
N GLU A 46 22.21 5.15 -24.80
CA GLU A 46 23.13 4.73 -25.86
C GLU A 46 22.45 4.81 -27.23
N LEU A 47 21.21 4.31 -27.35
CA LEU A 47 20.43 4.34 -28.59
C LEU A 47 20.22 5.78 -29.08
N LEU A 48 19.73 6.68 -28.22
CA LEU A 48 19.48 8.08 -28.53
C LEU A 48 20.75 8.87 -28.89
N SER A 49 21.92 8.41 -28.44
CA SER A 49 23.21 9.04 -28.75
C SER A 49 23.82 8.61 -30.10
N SER A 50 23.20 7.65 -30.76
CA SER A 50 23.64 7.17 -32.09
C SER A 50 22.75 7.73 -33.21
N ASP A 51 23.27 7.76 -34.44
CA ASP A 51 22.60 8.34 -35.62
C ASP A 51 21.42 7.48 -36.11
N TYR A 52 20.42 7.26 -35.26
CA TYR A 52 19.12 6.71 -35.66
C TYR A 52 18.19 7.83 -36.18
N ASN A 53 17.08 7.43 -36.80
CA ASN A 53 16.08 8.37 -37.28
C ASN A 53 15.14 8.80 -36.14
N LYS A 54 14.54 9.99 -36.29
CA LYS A 54 13.61 10.60 -35.33
C LYS A 54 12.49 9.68 -34.82
N GLU A 55 12.02 8.74 -35.65
CA GLU A 55 10.99 7.77 -35.26
C GLU A 55 11.44 6.83 -34.14
N VAL A 56 12.73 6.48 -34.09
CA VAL A 56 13.31 5.68 -33.00
C VAL A 56 13.38 6.50 -31.71
N ASP A 57 13.77 7.78 -31.79
CA ASP A 57 13.83 8.67 -30.63
C ASP A 57 12.44 8.87 -30.01
N ASP A 58 11.43 9.11 -30.85
CA ASP A 58 10.03 9.28 -30.41
C ASP A 58 9.52 8.01 -29.71
N LEU A 59 9.82 6.82 -30.26
CA LEU A 59 9.45 5.53 -29.65
C LEU A 59 10.16 5.30 -28.30
N VAL A 60 11.45 5.59 -28.21
CA VAL A 60 12.21 5.46 -26.96
C VAL A 60 11.61 6.36 -25.86
N ASN A 61 11.29 7.61 -26.21
CA ASN A 61 10.66 8.55 -25.28
C ASN A 61 9.29 8.05 -24.81
N GLU A 62 8.45 7.51 -25.70
CA GLU A 62 7.16 6.92 -25.34
C GLU A 62 7.33 5.75 -24.36
N ILE A 63 8.31 4.86 -24.59
CA ILE A 63 8.58 3.73 -23.70
C ILE A 63 9.02 4.23 -22.32
N MET A 64 9.94 5.19 -22.25
CA MET A 64 10.41 5.76 -20.98
C MET A 64 9.27 6.43 -20.20
N CYS A 65 8.37 7.15 -20.88
CA CYS A 65 7.17 7.72 -20.26
C CYS A 65 6.26 6.63 -19.70
N ALA A 66 5.97 5.58 -20.46
CA ALA A 66 5.12 4.47 -20.01
C ALA A 66 5.71 3.73 -18.81
N GLN A 67 7.04 3.57 -18.75
CA GLN A 67 7.74 2.99 -17.61
C GLN A 67 7.60 3.83 -16.34
N LYS A 68 7.75 5.15 -16.47
CA LYS A 68 7.55 6.08 -15.35
C LYS A 68 6.12 6.04 -14.84
N ASP A 69 5.14 6.01 -15.73
CA ASP A 69 3.72 5.90 -15.35
C ASP A 69 3.41 4.58 -14.65
N SER A 70 4.06 3.49 -15.06
CA SER A 70 3.97 2.19 -14.40
C SER A 70 4.47 2.26 -12.94
N LEU A 71 5.62 2.89 -12.70
CA LEU A 71 6.14 3.09 -11.34
C LEU A 71 5.22 3.97 -10.49
N ASN A 72 4.67 5.04 -11.06
CA ASN A 72 3.73 5.92 -10.36
C ASN A 72 2.47 5.17 -9.91
N LYS A 73 1.93 4.27 -10.75
CA LYS A 73 0.76 3.45 -10.37
C LYS A 73 1.08 2.49 -9.22
N VAL A 74 2.30 1.99 -9.15
CA VAL A 74 2.75 1.16 -8.02
C VAL A 74 2.81 1.99 -6.74
N ASP A 75 3.28 3.24 -6.83
CA ASP A 75 3.25 4.18 -5.71
C ASP A 75 1.82 4.49 -5.23
N ASP A 76 0.90 4.79 -6.16
CA ASP A 76 -0.52 5.00 -5.84
C ASP A 76 -1.14 3.77 -5.16
N TYR A 77 -0.81 2.57 -5.62
CA TYR A 77 -1.28 1.33 -4.99
C TYR A 77 -0.73 1.16 -3.57
N GLN A 78 0.55 1.49 -3.35
CA GLN A 78 1.15 1.46 -2.02
C GLN A 78 0.49 2.44 -1.05
N GLU A 79 0.19 3.66 -1.50
CA GLU A 79 -0.52 4.65 -0.70
C GLU A 79 -1.94 4.19 -0.33
N ASN A 80 -2.64 3.55 -1.26
CA ASN A 80 -3.96 2.99 -1.01
C ASN A 80 -3.94 1.87 0.05
N LEU A 81 -2.96 0.96 -0.01
CA LEU A 81 -2.78 -0.08 1.02
C LEU A 81 -2.55 0.53 2.40
N LYS A 82 -1.68 1.54 2.50
CA LYS A 82 -1.44 2.27 3.78
C LYS A 82 -2.70 2.96 4.29
N ALA A 83 -3.48 3.57 3.40
CA ALA A 83 -4.73 4.23 3.76
C ALA A 83 -5.78 3.22 4.26
N GLU A 84 -5.86 2.04 3.65
CA GLU A 84 -6.77 0.98 4.08
C GLU A 84 -6.37 0.42 5.45
N LYS A 85 -5.08 0.14 5.66
CA LYS A 85 -4.55 -0.29 6.96
C LYS A 85 -4.87 0.73 8.05
N LYS A 86 -4.69 2.03 7.77
CA LYS A 86 -5.03 3.10 8.72
C LYS A 86 -6.51 3.08 9.11
N LYS A 87 -7.42 2.83 8.15
CA LYS A 87 -8.87 2.74 8.43
C LYS A 87 -9.19 1.54 9.33
N LEU A 88 -8.53 0.40 9.13
CA LEU A 88 -8.70 -0.78 9.98
C LEU A 88 -8.24 -0.52 11.41
N LEU A 89 -7.07 0.10 11.59
CA LEU A 89 -6.56 0.46 12.91
C LEU A 89 -7.45 1.49 13.63
N GLN A 90 -8.00 2.48 12.91
CA GLN A 90 -8.99 3.41 13.49
C GLN A 90 -10.27 2.69 13.92
N LYS A 91 -10.70 1.66 13.19
CA LYS A 91 -11.86 0.83 13.57
C LYS A 91 -11.56 0.02 14.83
N GLU A 92 -10.34 -0.49 14.96
CA GLU A 92 -9.87 -1.19 16.16
C GLU A 92 -9.88 -0.28 17.39
N GLU A 93 -9.31 0.92 17.29
CA GLU A 93 -9.33 1.92 18.37
C GLU A 93 -10.76 2.26 18.80
N SER A 94 -11.68 2.43 17.83
CA SER A 94 -13.09 2.69 18.12
C SER A 94 -13.77 1.53 18.86
N ILE A 95 -13.40 0.28 18.57
CA ILE A 95 -13.90 -0.90 19.29
C ILE A 95 -13.44 -0.85 20.76
N TYR A 96 -12.16 -0.57 21.00
CA TYR A 96 -11.61 -0.45 22.35
C TYR A 96 -12.26 0.70 23.14
N GLU A 97 -12.50 1.84 22.51
CA GLU A 97 -13.17 2.98 23.15
C GLU A 97 -14.62 2.65 23.54
N LYS A 98 -15.38 2.00 22.65
CA LYS A 98 -16.73 1.52 22.96
C LYS A 98 -16.74 0.51 24.11
N GLN A 99 -15.78 -0.41 24.11
CA GLN A 99 -15.66 -1.40 25.19
C GLN A 99 -15.34 -0.71 26.51
N ARG A 100 -14.39 0.24 26.54
CA ARG A 100 -14.05 1.01 27.74
C ARG A 100 -15.27 1.76 28.30
N ASN A 101 -16.00 2.47 27.46
CA ASN A 101 -17.20 3.22 27.87
C ASN A 101 -18.31 2.29 28.40
N SER A 102 -18.43 1.06 27.86
CA SER A 102 -19.40 0.08 28.37
C SER A 102 -19.03 -0.49 29.74
N VAL A 103 -17.73 -0.58 30.06
CA VAL A 103 -17.23 -1.02 31.37
C VAL A 103 -17.42 0.10 32.41
N ASP A 104 -17.16 1.36 32.05
CA ASP A 104 -17.30 2.52 32.96
C ASP A 104 -18.76 2.74 33.41
N ILE A 105 -19.74 2.45 32.55
CA ILE A 105 -21.18 2.56 32.90
C ILE A 105 -21.61 1.43 33.85
N GLY A 106 -20.97 0.26 33.78
CA GLY A 106 -21.28 -0.91 34.61
C GLY A 106 -20.89 -0.75 36.09
N ASP A 107 -19.82 0.00 36.38
CA ASP A 107 -19.35 0.22 37.75
C ASP A 107 -20.13 1.30 38.50
N THR A 108 -20.86 2.17 37.79
CA THR A 108 -21.74 3.19 38.42
C THR A 108 -23.08 2.66 38.97
N HIS A 109 -23.40 1.36 38.82
CA HIS A 109 -24.69 0.79 39.26
C HIS A 109 -24.65 -0.04 40.56
N TYR A 110 -23.52 -0.09 41.28
CA TYR A 110 -23.42 -0.70 42.61
C TYR A 110 -23.15 0.33 43.71
N VAL A 111 -24.07 1.30 43.85
CA VAL A 111 -24.24 2.02 45.11
C VAL A 111 -25.74 2.23 45.32
N TYR A 112 -26.39 1.27 45.98
CA TYR A 112 -27.46 1.45 46.99
C TYR A 112 -27.76 0.10 47.66
#